data_AF-B3KR94-F1
#
_entry.id   AF-B3KR94-F1
#
_cell.length_a   1.000
_cell.length_b   1.000
_cell.length_c   1.000
_cell.angle_alpha   90.00
_cell.angle_beta   90.00
_cell.angle_gamma   90.00
#
_symmetry.space_group_name_H-M   'P 1'
#
loop_
_entity.id
_entity.type
_entity.pdbx_description
1 polymer ?
#
loop_
_entity_poly.entity_id
_entity_poly.type
_entity_poly.pdbx_seq_one_letter_code
_entity_poly.pdbx_strand_id
1 'polypeptide(L)'
;MTKTHVIAASKEAFYTWQYRVAKKLTALEINQITRSRKEGRERIYHVDDTPSGSMDGVLDYSKTIQGTRDPICAITASDKILIVGRESGTIQRYSLPNVGLIQKYSLNCRAYQLSLNCNSSRLAIIDISGVLTFFDLDARVTDSTGQQVVGELLKLERRDVWDMKWAKDNPDLFAMMEKTRMYVFRNLDPEEPIQTSGYICNFEDLEIKSVLLDEILKDPEHPNKDYLINFEIRSLRDSRALIEKVGIKDASQFIEDNPHPRLWRLLAEAALQKLDLYTAEQAFVRCKDYQGIKFVKRLGKLLSESMKQAEVVGYFGRFEEAERTYLEMDRRDLAIGLRLKLGDWFRVLQLLKTGSGDADDSLLEQANNAIGDYFADRQKWLNAVQYYVQGRNQERLAECYYMLEDYEGLENLAISLPENHKLLPIADEEAKKGSKPLRVKKLYVLSALLIEQYHEQMKNAQRGKVKGKSSEATSALAGLLEEEVLSTTDRFTDNAWRGAEAYHFFILAQRQLYEGCVDTALKTVEKGNCQHALPQEAQSLSINSGCAVYANTVSLLRK
;
A
#
# COMPACT_ATOMS: atom_id res chain seq x y z
N MET A 1 20.89 12.20 -5.23
CA MET A 1 19.79 11.60 -6.01
C MET A 1 18.67 12.62 -6.11
N THR A 2 18.07 12.79 -7.28
CA THR A 2 16.91 13.68 -7.53
C THR A 2 15.67 12.82 -7.80
N LYS A 3 14.51 13.41 -8.06
CA LYS A 3 13.27 12.62 -8.32
C LYS A 3 13.35 11.73 -9.56
N THR A 4 14.27 12.04 -10.48
CA THR A 4 14.35 11.44 -11.82
C THR A 4 15.75 10.97 -12.17
N HIS A 5 16.78 11.39 -11.45
CA HIS A 5 18.17 11.05 -11.76
C HIS A 5 18.93 10.57 -10.52
N VAL A 6 19.76 9.55 -10.71
CA VAL A 6 20.83 9.16 -9.80
C VAL A 6 22.12 9.70 -10.38
N ILE A 7 22.93 10.32 -9.53
CA ILE A 7 24.20 10.92 -9.92
C ILE A 7 25.25 10.37 -8.98
N ALA A 8 26.32 9.84 -9.55
CA ALA A 8 27.49 9.36 -8.84
C ALA A 8 28.73 10.02 -9.44
N ALA A 9 29.74 10.30 -8.62
CA ALA A 9 30.99 10.89 -9.09
C ALA A 9 32.19 10.07 -8.61
N SER A 10 33.17 9.90 -9.49
CA SER A 10 34.54 9.58 -9.14
C SER A 10 35.34 10.88 -9.00
N LYS A 11 36.67 10.78 -8.84
CA LYS A 11 37.54 11.96 -8.83
C LYS A 11 37.63 12.62 -10.20
N GLU A 12 37.52 11.85 -11.27
CA GLU A 12 37.77 12.29 -12.64
C GLU A 12 36.48 12.53 -13.44
N ALA A 13 35.42 11.80 -13.14
CA ALA A 13 34.20 11.79 -13.95
C ALA A 13 32.95 11.71 -13.08
N PHE A 14 31.81 12.11 -13.65
CA PHE A 14 30.51 11.89 -13.03
C PHE A 14 29.58 11.14 -13.99
N TYR A 15 28.76 10.29 -13.38
CA TYR A 15 27.80 9.42 -14.02
C TYR A 15 26.39 9.88 -13.67
N THR A 16 25.52 9.96 -14.67
CA THR A 16 24.11 10.30 -14.51
C THR A 16 23.25 9.18 -15.06
N TRP A 17 22.33 8.66 -14.24
CA TRP A 17 21.35 7.66 -14.62
C TRP A 17 19.94 8.19 -14.42
N GLN A 18 19.16 8.25 -15.50
CA GLN A 18 17.76 8.64 -15.45
C GLN A 18 16.88 7.43 -15.14
N TYR A 19 16.21 7.47 -13.98
CA TYR A 19 15.27 6.46 -13.55
C TYR A 19 13.83 6.99 -13.57
N ARG A 20 12.86 6.10 -13.80
CA ARG A 20 11.43 6.43 -13.72
C ARG A 20 10.85 5.73 -12.51
N VAL A 21 10.26 6.49 -11.59
CA VAL A 21 9.42 5.95 -10.52
C VAL A 21 8.09 5.55 -11.15
N ALA A 22 7.73 4.26 -11.08
CA ALA A 22 6.45 3.77 -11.59
C ALA A 22 5.30 4.32 -10.74
N LYS A 23 4.77 5.50 -11.08
CA LYS A 23 3.41 5.89 -10.68
C LYS A 23 2.46 5.23 -11.67
N LYS A 24 1.49 4.45 -11.15
CA LYS A 24 0.42 3.70 -11.85
C LYS A 24 0.52 3.79 -13.38
N LEU A 25 1.36 2.94 -13.96
CA LEU A 25 1.59 2.91 -15.41
C LEU A 25 0.28 2.53 -16.10
N THR A 26 -0.13 3.33 -17.07
CA THR A 26 -1.17 2.92 -18.02
C THR A 26 -0.58 1.91 -19.00
N ALA A 27 -1.40 1.02 -19.57
CA ALA A 27 -0.95 -0.05 -20.47
C ALA A 27 -0.12 0.45 -21.68
N LEU A 28 -0.27 1.72 -22.06
CA LEU A 28 0.53 2.40 -23.09
C LEU A 28 1.99 2.65 -22.68
N GLU A 29 2.25 2.94 -21.40
CA GLU A 29 3.61 3.18 -20.90
C GLU A 29 4.40 1.88 -20.75
N ILE A 30 3.71 0.75 -20.52
CA ILE A 30 4.30 -0.59 -20.44
C ILE A 30 4.88 -1.01 -21.81
N ASN A 31 4.19 -0.71 -22.91
CA ASN A 31 4.68 -1.00 -24.26
C ASN A 31 5.86 -0.10 -24.71
N GLN A 32 6.03 1.08 -24.12
CA GLN A 32 7.22 1.91 -24.33
C GLN A 32 8.43 1.43 -23.53
N ILE A 33 8.21 0.81 -22.36
CA ILE A 33 9.27 0.26 -21.50
C ILE A 33 9.99 -0.92 -22.16
N THR A 34 9.30 -1.74 -22.96
CA THR A 34 9.89 -2.86 -23.71
C THR A 34 10.71 -2.43 -24.92
N ARG A 35 10.44 -1.25 -25.51
CA ARG A 35 11.18 -0.75 -26.69
C ARG A 35 12.39 0.14 -26.36
N SER A 36 12.46 0.80 -25.20
CA SER A 36 13.54 1.76 -24.88
C SER A 36 14.63 1.23 -23.91
N ARG A 37 14.80 -0.08 -23.80
CA ARG A 37 15.91 -0.66 -23.02
C ARG A 37 17.22 -0.52 -23.81
N LYS A 38 17.96 0.58 -23.63
CA LYS A 38 19.39 0.60 -23.23
C LYS A 38 20.24 1.84 -23.58
N GLU A 39 19.93 2.67 -24.58
CA GLU A 39 20.99 3.55 -25.16
C GLU A 39 20.96 5.07 -24.87
N GLY A 40 20.06 5.61 -24.04
CA GLY A 40 20.01 7.08 -23.82
C GLY A 40 19.79 7.56 -22.37
N ARG A 41 19.72 6.64 -21.40
CA ARG A 41 19.36 6.96 -20.00
C ARG A 41 20.55 7.07 -19.07
N GLU A 42 21.72 6.62 -19.52
CA GLU A 42 22.95 6.55 -18.75
C GLU A 42 24.01 7.35 -19.50
N ARG A 43 24.67 8.27 -18.79
CA ARG A 43 25.66 9.16 -19.39
C ARG A 43 26.85 9.33 -18.45
N ILE A 44 28.05 9.36 -19.03
CA ILE A 44 29.32 9.59 -18.32
C ILE A 44 29.96 10.84 -18.91
N TYR A 45 30.37 11.75 -18.03
CA TYR A 45 31.09 12.96 -18.40
C TYR A 45 32.38 13.04 -17.60
N HIS A 46 33.49 13.31 -18.30
CA HIS A 46 34.73 13.70 -17.62
C HIS A 46 34.59 15.13 -17.10
N VAL A 47 35.16 15.45 -15.94
CA VAL A 47 34.98 16.76 -15.27
C VAL A 47 35.58 17.92 -16.07
N ASP A 48 36.58 17.64 -16.90
CA ASP A 48 37.20 18.64 -17.78
C ASP A 48 36.42 18.85 -19.09
N ASP A 49 35.45 17.98 -19.40
CA ASP A 49 34.61 18.13 -20.59
C ASP A 49 33.63 19.30 -20.43
N THR A 50 33.36 20.01 -21.54
CA THR A 50 32.33 21.05 -21.62
C THR A 50 31.16 20.57 -22.48
N PRO A 51 30.25 19.74 -21.92
CA PRO A 51 29.12 19.21 -22.68
C PRO A 51 28.14 20.34 -23.06
N SER A 52 27.73 20.36 -24.33
CA SER A 52 26.71 21.27 -24.86
C SER A 52 25.27 20.82 -24.56
N GLY A 53 25.09 19.62 -24.01
CA GLY A 53 23.79 19.02 -23.71
C GLY A 53 23.04 18.46 -24.93
N SER A 54 23.64 18.48 -26.12
CA SER A 54 23.00 18.08 -27.39
C SER A 54 23.39 16.67 -27.88
N MET A 55 24.32 16.00 -27.20
CA MET A 55 24.82 14.68 -27.59
C MET A 55 24.17 13.59 -26.72
N ASP A 56 23.38 12.71 -27.34
CA ASP A 56 23.17 11.34 -26.82
C ASP A 56 24.48 10.59 -27.03
N GLY A 57 25.41 10.80 -26.09
CA GLY A 57 26.72 10.19 -26.12
C GLY A 57 26.64 8.71 -25.80
N VAL A 58 27.31 7.89 -26.61
CA VAL A 58 27.65 6.49 -26.27
C VAL A 58 28.33 6.47 -24.90
N LEU A 59 27.99 5.48 -24.07
CA LEU A 59 28.65 5.23 -22.79
C LEU A 59 30.13 4.93 -23.02
N ASP A 60 30.98 5.93 -22.81
CA ASP A 60 32.43 5.80 -22.93
C ASP A 60 33.09 5.78 -21.55
N TYR A 61 33.36 4.58 -21.06
CA TYR A 61 34.04 4.35 -19.78
C TYR A 61 35.52 4.73 -19.82
N SER A 62 36.13 4.94 -21.00
CA SER A 62 37.52 5.38 -21.06
C SER A 62 37.73 6.74 -20.39
N LYS A 63 36.68 7.59 -20.41
CA LYS A 63 36.63 8.88 -19.74
C LYS A 63 36.81 8.79 -18.23
N THR A 64 36.47 7.69 -17.57
CA THR A 64 36.65 7.56 -16.12
C THR A 64 38.10 7.23 -15.73
N ILE A 65 38.94 6.86 -16.71
CA ILE A 65 40.35 6.47 -16.49
C ILE A 65 41.29 7.63 -16.85
N GLN A 66 40.78 8.64 -17.57
CA GLN A 66 41.53 9.83 -17.91
C GLN A 66 41.86 10.61 -16.63
N GLY A 67 43.15 10.83 -16.38
CA GLY A 67 43.58 11.58 -15.20
C GLY A 67 43.26 13.07 -15.34
N THR A 68 42.80 13.68 -14.24
CA THR A 68 42.58 15.12 -14.14
C THR A 68 43.55 15.75 -13.13
N ARG A 69 43.90 17.03 -13.35
CA ARG A 69 44.73 17.81 -12.41
C ARG A 69 43.92 18.40 -11.26
N ASP A 70 42.61 18.41 -11.38
CA ASP A 70 41.70 19.07 -10.45
C ASP A 70 40.47 18.18 -10.20
N PRO A 71 40.56 17.22 -9.26
CA PRO A 71 39.52 16.22 -9.11
C PRO A 71 38.24 16.79 -8.49
N ILE A 72 37.13 16.06 -8.66
CA ILE A 72 35.85 16.34 -8.02
C ILE A 72 35.98 16.09 -6.52
N CYS A 73 35.57 17.07 -5.70
CA CYS A 73 35.58 16.96 -4.24
C CYS A 73 34.17 16.79 -3.65
N ALA A 74 33.16 17.42 -4.24
CA ALA A 74 31.77 17.34 -3.78
C ALA A 74 30.79 17.53 -4.94
N ILE A 75 29.61 16.92 -4.82
CA ILE A 75 28.53 17.08 -5.80
C ILE A 75 27.20 17.33 -5.08
N THR A 76 26.33 18.10 -5.71
CA THR A 76 24.95 18.28 -5.24
C THR A 76 24.02 18.54 -6.42
N ALA A 77 22.76 18.16 -6.32
CA ALA A 77 21.83 18.28 -7.44
C ALA A 77 20.41 18.59 -6.97
N SER A 78 19.71 19.36 -7.80
CA SER A 78 18.27 19.57 -7.73
C SER A 78 17.59 18.96 -8.95
N ASP A 79 16.27 19.07 -9.05
CA ASP A 79 15.53 18.60 -10.23
C ASP A 79 15.90 19.37 -11.52
N LYS A 80 16.57 20.54 -11.41
CA LYS A 80 16.91 21.43 -12.53
C LYS A 80 18.40 21.56 -12.82
N ILE A 81 19.25 21.45 -11.81
CA ILE A 81 20.69 21.69 -11.95
C ILE A 81 21.51 20.65 -11.20
N LEU A 82 22.69 20.35 -11.72
CA LEU A 82 23.74 19.60 -11.06
C LEU A 82 24.91 20.55 -10.80
N ILE A 83 25.46 20.51 -9.59
CA ILE A 83 26.64 21.27 -9.19
C ILE A 83 27.76 20.29 -8.86
N VAL A 84 28.91 20.54 -9.45
CA VAL A 84 30.14 19.80 -9.24
C VAL A 84 31.20 20.75 -8.69
N GLY A 85 31.67 20.51 -7.47
CA GLY A 85 32.79 21.22 -6.86
C GLY A 85 34.10 20.48 -7.11
N ARG A 86 35.15 21.24 -7.46
CA ARG A 86 36.50 20.72 -7.68
C ARG A 86 37.46 21.15 -6.56
N GLU A 87 38.56 20.42 -6.41
CA GLU A 87 39.55 20.69 -5.36
C GLU A 87 40.23 22.06 -5.48
N SER A 88 40.33 22.62 -6.68
CA SER A 88 40.81 23.99 -6.94
C SER A 88 39.90 25.07 -6.37
N GLY A 89 38.69 24.73 -5.94
CA GLY A 89 37.63 25.66 -5.56
C GLY A 89 36.75 26.13 -6.74
N THR A 90 36.95 25.54 -7.93
CA THR A 90 36.05 25.76 -9.07
C THR A 90 34.73 25.01 -8.86
N ILE A 91 33.61 25.71 -9.00
CA ILE A 91 32.27 25.14 -9.00
C ILE A 91 31.68 25.19 -10.41
N GLN A 92 31.21 24.06 -10.92
CA GLN A 92 30.61 23.92 -12.25
C GLN A 92 29.11 23.64 -12.12
N ARG A 93 28.29 24.44 -12.80
CA ARG A 93 26.81 24.32 -12.83
C ARG A 93 26.39 23.72 -14.17
N TYR A 94 25.74 22.57 -14.12
CA TYR A 94 25.17 21.85 -15.26
C TYR A 94 23.64 21.91 -15.23
N SER A 95 23.03 21.97 -16.41
CA SER A 95 21.57 21.85 -16.59
C SER A 95 21.13 20.39 -16.50
N LEU A 96 20.02 20.10 -15.84
CA LEU A 96 19.35 18.81 -15.93
C LEU A 96 18.02 18.96 -16.70
N PRO A 97 17.64 17.99 -17.56
CA PRO A 97 18.23 16.65 -17.71
C PRO A 97 19.39 16.56 -18.72
N ASN A 98 19.66 17.60 -19.51
CA ASN A 98 20.55 17.49 -20.67
C ASN A 98 22.06 17.46 -20.33
N VAL A 99 22.43 17.81 -19.10
CA VAL A 99 23.82 17.93 -18.62
C VAL A 99 24.64 18.89 -19.49
N GLY A 100 24.03 20.00 -19.92
CA GLY A 100 24.76 21.09 -20.57
C GLY A 100 25.42 21.99 -19.53
N LEU A 101 26.71 22.30 -19.68
CA LEU A 101 27.41 23.22 -18.79
C LEU A 101 26.84 24.64 -18.95
N ILE A 102 26.35 25.22 -17.85
CA ILE A 102 25.76 26.56 -17.80
C ILE A 102 26.82 27.59 -17.43
N GLN A 103 27.48 27.40 -16.28
CA GLN A 103 28.37 28.40 -15.68
C GLN A 103 29.49 27.73 -14.88
N LYS A 104 30.66 28.39 -14.84
CA LYS A 104 31.75 28.07 -13.90
C LYS A 104 31.93 29.24 -12.94
N TYR A 105 32.04 28.94 -11.65
CA TYR A 105 32.33 29.89 -10.59
C TYR A 105 33.67 29.53 -9.97
N SER A 106 34.49 30.51 -9.61
CA SER A 106 35.77 30.27 -8.94
C SER A 106 35.66 30.78 -7.50
N LEU A 107 35.79 29.88 -6.53
CA LEU A 107 35.75 30.20 -5.11
C LEU A 107 37.10 29.83 -4.47
N ASN A 108 37.47 30.55 -3.43
CA ASN A 108 38.71 30.29 -2.68
C ASN A 108 38.48 29.28 -1.54
N CYS A 109 37.68 28.23 -1.77
CA CYS A 109 37.39 27.22 -0.76
C CYS A 109 37.31 25.81 -1.37
N ARG A 110 37.82 24.82 -0.64
CA ARG A 110 37.71 23.41 -1.01
C ARG A 110 36.52 22.80 -0.27
N ALA A 111 35.41 22.65 -0.97
CA ALA A 111 34.17 22.11 -0.40
C ALA A 111 34.29 20.61 -0.10
N TYR A 112 33.88 20.17 1.09
CA TYR A 112 33.60 18.74 1.34
C TYR A 112 32.10 18.44 1.25
N GLN A 113 31.25 19.42 1.52
CA GLN A 113 29.79 19.28 1.45
C GLN A 113 29.16 20.47 0.73
N LEU A 114 28.28 20.16 -0.23
CA LEU A 114 27.52 21.13 -1.00
C LEU A 114 26.03 20.82 -0.87
N SER A 115 25.22 21.83 -0.62
CA SER A 115 23.76 21.66 -0.53
C SER A 115 23.03 22.81 -1.23
N LEU A 116 22.07 22.45 -2.08
CA LEU A 116 21.20 23.42 -2.75
C LEU A 116 19.91 23.64 -1.96
N ASN A 117 19.44 24.88 -1.95
CA ASN A 117 18.12 25.20 -1.43
C ASN A 117 16.99 24.72 -2.36
N CYS A 118 15.74 24.74 -1.88
CA CYS A 118 14.61 24.10 -2.56
C CYS A 118 14.29 24.67 -3.95
N ASN A 119 14.60 25.95 -4.21
CA ASN A 119 14.41 26.60 -5.50
C ASN A 119 15.67 26.61 -6.39
N SER A 120 16.80 26.09 -5.90
CA SER A 120 18.12 26.07 -6.57
C SER A 120 18.75 27.44 -6.83
N SER A 121 18.38 28.47 -6.07
CA SER A 121 18.97 29.81 -6.19
C SER A 121 20.22 30.00 -5.33
N ARG A 122 20.31 29.32 -4.17
CA ARG A 122 21.43 29.45 -3.22
C ARG A 122 22.10 28.10 -2.97
N LEU A 123 23.42 28.14 -2.89
CA LEU A 123 24.28 27.01 -2.58
C LEU A 123 24.94 27.25 -1.21
N ALA A 124 24.78 26.30 -0.29
CA ALA A 124 25.57 26.25 0.93
C ALA A 124 26.81 25.38 0.69
N ILE A 125 27.94 25.87 1.19
CA ILE A 125 29.26 25.29 0.98
C ILE A 125 29.90 25.15 2.35
N ILE A 126 30.22 23.92 2.74
CA ILE A 126 31.08 23.66 3.91
C ILE A 126 32.45 23.23 3.40
N ASP A 127 33.45 24.01 3.78
CA ASP A 127 34.84 23.73 3.41
C ASP A 127 35.50 22.69 4.34
N ILE A 128 36.65 22.16 3.93
CA ILE A 128 37.43 21.18 4.71
C ILE A 128 37.88 21.69 6.09
N SER A 129 37.83 23.00 6.35
CA SER A 129 38.10 23.60 7.66
C SER A 129 36.84 23.75 8.52
N GLY A 130 35.67 23.30 8.05
CA GLY A 130 34.40 23.41 8.77
C GLY A 130 33.78 24.80 8.72
N VAL A 131 34.14 25.62 7.73
CA VAL A 131 33.56 26.94 7.50
C VAL A 131 32.40 26.82 6.53
N LEU A 132 31.21 27.17 7.00
CA LEU A 132 29.99 27.28 6.20
C LEU A 132 29.89 28.69 5.59
N THR A 133 29.75 28.72 4.28
CA THR A 133 29.49 29.92 3.48
C THR A 133 28.31 29.70 2.54
N PHE A 134 27.70 30.79 2.07
CA PHE A 134 26.57 30.75 1.16
C PHE A 134 26.89 31.49 -0.13
N PHE A 135 26.54 30.89 -1.26
CA PHE A 135 26.74 31.45 -2.58
C PHE A 135 25.40 31.58 -3.30
N ASP A 136 25.03 32.79 -3.69
CA ASP A 136 23.87 33.04 -4.54
C ASP A 136 24.27 32.78 -6.00
N LEU A 137 23.58 31.86 -6.67
CA LEU A 137 23.92 31.41 -8.02
C LEU A 137 23.38 32.32 -9.12
N ASP A 138 22.36 33.12 -8.82
CA ASP A 138 21.60 33.91 -9.79
C ASP A 138 21.76 35.43 -9.58
N ALA A 139 22.39 35.86 -8.47
CA ALA A 139 22.78 37.25 -8.23
C ALA A 139 23.65 37.78 -9.38
N ARG A 140 23.38 39.01 -9.85
CA ARG A 140 24.18 39.69 -10.87
C ARG A 140 24.89 40.86 -10.21
N VAL A 141 26.19 40.73 -10.03
CA VAL A 141 27.03 41.76 -9.43
C VAL A 141 27.87 42.40 -10.52
N THR A 142 27.98 43.73 -10.49
CA THR A 142 28.90 44.44 -11.37
C THR A 142 30.25 44.51 -10.68
N ASP A 143 31.27 43.89 -11.27
CA ASP A 143 32.64 43.96 -10.77
C ASP A 143 33.18 45.39 -10.80
N SER A 144 34.30 45.61 -10.09
CA SER A 144 35.05 46.88 -10.08
C SER A 144 35.51 47.35 -11.46
N THR A 145 35.49 46.46 -12.46
CA THR A 145 35.80 46.71 -13.88
C THR A 145 34.57 47.05 -14.73
N GLY A 146 33.37 47.10 -14.15
CA GLY A 146 32.11 47.37 -14.85
C GLY A 146 31.50 46.17 -15.58
N GLN A 147 32.10 44.97 -15.46
CA GLN A 147 31.57 43.74 -16.05
C GLN A 147 30.52 43.09 -15.13
N GLN A 148 29.42 42.60 -15.69
CA GLN A 148 28.43 41.84 -14.93
C GLN A 148 28.93 40.41 -14.73
N VAL A 149 29.22 40.07 -13.48
CA VAL A 149 29.52 38.70 -13.03
C VAL A 149 28.25 38.10 -12.42
N VAL A 150 27.98 36.86 -12.79
CA VAL A 150 26.88 36.08 -12.22
C VAL A 150 27.42 35.30 -11.03
N GLY A 151 26.76 35.43 -9.90
CA GLY A 151 27.04 34.77 -8.64
C GLY A 151 27.67 35.70 -7.61
N GLU A 152 27.21 35.61 -6.36
CA GLU A 152 27.72 36.42 -5.23
C GLU A 152 27.95 35.54 -4.00
N LEU A 153 29.11 35.71 -3.35
CA LEU A 153 29.35 35.12 -2.04
C LEU A 153 28.69 35.98 -0.96
N LEU A 154 27.76 35.40 -0.21
CA LEU A 154 27.07 36.09 0.87
C LEU A 154 28.00 36.29 2.07
N LYS A 155 27.76 37.38 2.82
CA LYS A 155 28.61 37.80 3.96
C LYS A 155 28.51 36.89 5.20
N LEU A 156 27.57 35.94 5.23
CA LEU A 156 27.40 35.04 6.38
C LEU A 156 28.45 33.93 6.33
N GLU A 157 29.38 33.96 7.28
CA GLU A 157 30.38 32.92 7.52
C GLU A 157 30.18 32.33 8.92
N ARG A 158 30.20 30.99 9.03
CA ARG A 158 30.12 30.26 10.30
C ARG A 158 31.22 29.23 10.37
N ARG A 159 31.85 29.07 11.53
CA ARG A 159 32.98 28.15 11.74
C ARG A 159 32.55 26.98 12.62
N ASP A 160 33.35 25.92 12.63
CA ASP A 160 33.08 24.69 13.38
C ASP A 160 31.72 24.03 13.00
N VAL A 161 31.28 24.23 11.76
CA VAL A 161 30.04 23.64 11.23
C VAL A 161 30.34 22.27 10.66
N TRP A 162 29.63 21.26 11.14
CA TRP A 162 29.83 19.87 10.71
C TRP A 162 28.64 19.27 9.96
N ASP A 163 27.44 19.84 10.09
CA ASP A 163 26.24 19.44 9.33
C ASP A 163 25.34 20.65 9.05
N MET A 164 24.61 20.59 7.93
CA MET A 164 23.71 21.64 7.49
C MET A 164 22.63 21.07 6.55
N LYS A 165 21.40 21.57 6.70
CA LYS A 165 20.29 21.22 5.82
C LYS A 165 19.37 22.41 5.54
N TRP A 166 19.06 22.62 4.28
CA TRP A 166 17.99 23.51 3.84
C TRP A 166 16.61 22.95 4.18
N ALA A 167 15.66 23.85 4.42
CA ALA A 167 14.25 23.48 4.44
C ALA A 167 13.78 23.10 3.03
N LYS A 168 12.95 22.07 2.93
CA LYS A 168 12.41 21.59 1.64
C LYS A 168 11.30 22.48 1.08
N ASP A 169 10.62 23.21 1.95
CA ASP A 169 9.43 24.01 1.70
C ASP A 169 9.74 25.51 1.58
N ASN A 170 10.79 26.01 2.24
CA ASN A 170 11.16 27.41 2.24
C ASN A 170 12.63 27.64 1.84
N PRO A 171 12.93 28.43 0.79
CA PRO A 171 14.30 28.64 0.31
C PRO A 171 15.18 29.47 1.26
N ASP A 172 14.56 30.18 2.20
CA ASP A 172 15.23 31.10 3.12
C ASP A 172 15.49 30.50 4.50
N LEU A 173 14.99 29.28 4.74
CA LEU A 173 15.16 28.56 6.00
C LEU A 173 16.21 27.46 5.86
N PHE A 174 17.12 27.41 6.83
CA PHE A 174 18.06 26.29 6.98
C PHE A 174 18.40 26.06 8.44
N ALA A 175 18.87 24.84 8.73
CA ALA A 175 19.41 24.46 10.01
C ALA A 175 20.88 24.06 9.84
N MET A 176 21.71 24.40 10.80
CA MET A 176 23.12 24.02 10.84
C MET A 176 23.50 23.53 12.24
N MET A 177 24.52 22.68 12.30
CA MET A 177 25.10 22.19 13.53
C MET A 177 26.47 22.82 13.75
N GLU A 178 26.64 23.51 14.87
CA GLU A 178 27.90 24.06 15.33
C GLU A 178 28.21 23.43 16.70
N LYS A 179 29.29 22.66 16.79
CA LYS A 179 29.65 21.89 18.01
C LYS A 179 28.46 21.03 18.49
N THR A 180 27.92 21.31 19.66
CA THR A 180 26.76 20.60 20.26
C THR A 180 25.49 21.45 20.26
N ARG A 181 25.37 22.37 19.29
CA ARG A 181 24.24 23.28 19.17
C ARG A 181 23.73 23.30 17.74
N MET A 182 22.41 23.19 17.61
CA MET A 182 21.71 23.41 16.36
C MET A 182 21.25 24.87 16.30
N TYR A 183 21.56 25.54 15.20
CA TYR A 183 21.08 26.87 14.89
C TYR A 183 20.15 26.80 13.70
N VAL A 184 18.99 27.45 13.82
CA VAL A 184 18.05 27.62 12.72
C VAL A 184 18.16 29.05 12.24
N PHE A 185 18.20 29.26 10.93
CA PHE A 185 18.31 30.57 10.32
C PHE A 185 17.13 30.87 9.45
N ARG A 186 16.76 32.15 9.42
CA ARG A 186 15.81 32.73 8.47
C ARG A 186 16.49 33.90 7.77
N ASN A 187 16.72 33.80 6.47
CA ASN A 187 17.34 34.88 5.68
C ASN A 187 18.63 35.46 6.31
N LEU A 188 19.48 34.60 6.87
CA LEU A 188 20.75 34.89 7.55
C LEU A 188 20.65 35.33 9.02
N ASP A 189 19.46 35.52 9.56
CA ASP A 189 19.26 35.80 10.99
C ASP A 189 19.15 34.48 11.79
N PRO A 190 20.00 34.26 12.81
CA PRO A 190 19.93 33.07 13.66
C PRO A 190 18.78 33.17 14.67
N GLU A 191 18.09 32.05 14.87
CA GLU A 191 17.22 31.81 16.01
C GLU A 191 18.01 31.35 17.24
N GLU A 192 17.30 31.23 18.38
CA GLU A 192 17.87 30.73 19.62
C GLU A 192 18.42 29.29 19.45
N PRO A 193 19.67 29.03 19.87
CA PRO A 193 20.30 27.73 19.67
C PRO A 193 19.63 26.63 20.50
N ILE A 194 19.48 25.47 19.89
CA ILE A 194 18.97 24.25 20.53
C ILE A 194 20.16 23.35 20.86
N GLN A 195 20.32 22.98 22.13
CA GLN A 195 21.38 22.07 22.54
C GLN A 195 21.05 20.64 22.10
N THR A 196 21.82 20.11 21.15
CA THR A 196 21.68 18.74 20.64
C THR A 196 22.96 18.31 19.92
N SER A 197 23.24 17.01 19.92
CA SER A 197 24.30 16.38 19.13
C SER A 197 23.73 15.48 18.02
N GLY A 198 22.43 15.60 17.72
CA GLY A 198 21.78 14.82 16.66
C GLY A 198 22.14 15.30 15.26
N TYR A 199 22.26 14.36 14.33
CA TYR A 199 22.48 14.63 12.90
C TYR A 199 21.17 15.07 12.23
N ILE A 200 21.23 16.08 11.36
CA ILE A 200 20.03 16.67 10.75
C ILE A 200 19.56 15.81 9.57
N CYS A 201 18.43 15.13 9.77
CA CYS A 201 17.90 14.19 8.80
C CYS A 201 16.91 14.85 7.82
N ASN A 202 15.98 15.67 8.33
CA ASN A 202 14.99 16.34 7.51
C ASN A 202 14.64 17.71 8.08
N PHE A 203 14.35 18.66 7.21
CA PHE A 203 13.77 19.95 7.60
C PHE A 203 12.63 20.27 6.63
N GLU A 204 11.40 20.20 7.15
CA GLU A 204 10.15 20.41 6.41
C GLU A 204 9.04 20.74 7.41
N ASP A 205 8.02 21.48 6.98
CA ASP A 205 6.86 21.84 7.79
C ASP A 205 7.23 22.55 9.10
N LEU A 206 8.28 23.38 9.08
CA LEU A 206 8.83 24.07 10.27
C LEU A 206 9.29 23.14 11.40
N GLU A 207 9.53 21.86 11.07
CA GLU A 207 10.01 20.83 11.98
C GLU A 207 11.34 20.26 11.47
N ILE A 208 12.29 20.08 12.38
CA ILE A 208 13.59 19.49 12.10
C ILE A 208 13.63 18.10 12.72
N LYS A 209 13.79 17.08 11.88
CA LYS A 209 14.00 15.71 12.34
C LYS A 209 15.50 15.46 12.46
N SER A 210 15.93 15.12 13.65
CA SER A 210 17.32 14.78 13.97
C SER A 210 17.42 13.36 14.48
N VAL A 211 18.61 12.77 14.33
CA VAL A 211 18.88 11.40 14.78
C VAL A 211 20.15 11.36 15.60
N LEU A 212 20.06 10.73 16.78
CA LEU A 212 21.22 10.43 17.61
C LEU A 212 21.92 9.18 17.06
N LEU A 213 22.77 9.36 16.06
CA LEU A 213 23.43 8.25 15.38
C LEU A 213 24.33 7.45 16.33
N ASP A 214 24.99 8.12 17.27
CA ASP A 214 25.87 7.49 18.25
C ASP A 214 25.14 6.48 19.14
N GLU A 215 23.86 6.73 19.46
CA GLU A 215 23.03 5.81 20.24
C GLU A 215 22.54 4.64 19.39
N ILE A 216 22.14 4.89 18.14
CA ILE A 216 21.71 3.84 17.20
C ILE A 216 22.87 2.89 16.89
N LEU A 217 24.09 3.40 16.75
CA LEU A 217 25.26 2.59 16.44
C LEU A 217 25.68 1.65 17.59
N LYS A 218 25.16 1.84 18.81
CA LYS A 218 25.39 0.90 19.93
C LYS A 218 24.61 -0.41 19.76
N ASP A 219 23.40 -0.36 19.20
CA ASP A 219 22.60 -1.55 18.85
C ASP A 219 21.88 -1.34 17.51
N PRO A 220 22.57 -1.58 16.38
CA PRO A 220 22.01 -1.38 15.04
C PRO A 220 20.84 -2.31 14.70
N GLU A 221 20.74 -3.47 15.36
CA GLU A 221 19.73 -4.49 15.06
C GLU A 221 18.36 -4.14 15.67
N HIS A 222 18.34 -3.36 16.76
CA HIS A 222 17.11 -2.95 17.44
C HIS A 222 17.03 -1.43 17.67
N PRO A 223 16.96 -0.62 16.60
CA PRO A 223 16.90 0.83 16.74
C PRO A 223 15.61 1.26 17.45
N ASN A 224 15.76 2.04 18.52
CA ASN A 224 14.62 2.66 19.21
C ASN A 224 14.19 3.95 18.50
N LYS A 225 12.88 4.18 18.42
CA LYS A 225 12.28 5.42 17.89
C LYS A 225 12.60 6.65 18.72
N ASP A 226 12.92 6.47 20.00
CA ASP A 226 13.27 7.57 20.91
C ASP A 226 14.55 8.32 20.49
N TYR A 227 15.39 7.67 19.67
CA TYR A 227 16.60 8.29 19.10
C TYR A 227 16.31 9.21 17.90
N LEU A 228 15.07 9.23 17.40
CA LEU A 228 14.59 10.21 16.41
C LEU A 228 13.89 11.36 17.14
N ILE A 229 14.55 12.52 17.17
CA ILE A 229 14.06 13.71 17.85
C ILE A 229 13.55 14.71 16.83
N ASN A 230 12.29 15.13 16.98
CA ASN A 230 11.69 16.19 16.19
C ASN A 230 11.76 17.50 16.98
N PHE A 231 12.40 18.51 16.41
CA PHE A 231 12.48 19.86 16.97
C PHE A 231 11.54 20.80 16.21
N GLU A 232 10.69 21.50 16.96
CA GLU A 232 9.85 22.56 16.42
C GLU A 232 10.60 23.89 16.43
N ILE A 233 10.57 24.59 15.30
CA ILE A 233 11.24 25.89 15.16
C ILE A 233 10.47 26.97 15.91
N ARG A 234 11.12 28.09 16.25
CA ARG A 234 10.53 29.19 17.01
C ARG A 234 9.16 29.61 16.47
N SER A 235 9.01 29.81 15.16
CA SER A 235 7.72 30.25 14.61
C SER A 235 6.56 29.29 14.90
N LEU A 236 6.81 27.98 14.92
CA LEU A 236 5.78 26.97 15.23
C LEU A 236 5.47 26.95 16.72
N ARG A 237 6.50 27.04 17.57
CA ARG A 237 6.36 27.12 19.03
C ARG A 237 5.62 28.39 19.47
N ASP A 238 6.02 29.55 18.94
CA ASP A 238 5.40 30.84 19.22
C ASP A 238 3.94 30.86 18.75
N SER A 239 3.65 30.34 17.56
CA SER A 239 2.26 30.23 17.06
C SER A 239 1.40 29.36 17.97
N ARG A 240 1.90 28.20 18.42
CA ARG A 240 1.16 27.33 19.36
C ARG A 240 0.93 28.03 20.69
N ALA A 241 1.96 28.69 21.23
CA ALA A 241 1.85 29.44 22.48
C ALA A 241 0.84 30.60 22.37
N LEU A 242 0.80 31.31 21.23
CA LEU A 242 -0.18 32.37 20.98
C LEU A 242 -1.61 31.84 20.90
N ILE A 243 -1.82 30.69 20.24
CA ILE A 243 -3.14 30.04 20.13
C ILE A 243 -3.68 29.63 21.51
N GLU A 244 -2.80 29.09 22.37
CA GLU A 244 -3.16 28.62 23.71
C GLU A 244 -3.37 29.78 24.70
N LYS A 245 -2.47 30.77 24.72
CA LYS A 245 -2.44 31.81 25.76
C LYS A 245 -3.21 33.07 25.41
N VAL A 246 -3.19 33.50 24.17
CA VAL A 246 -3.69 34.83 23.75
C VAL A 246 -5.01 34.70 23.00
N GLY A 247 -5.05 33.82 22.00
CA GLY A 247 -6.26 33.52 21.24
C GLY A 247 -6.02 33.45 19.73
N ILE A 248 -7.09 33.11 19.00
CA ILE A 248 -7.02 32.82 17.55
C ILE A 248 -6.74 34.09 16.72
N LYS A 249 -7.23 35.26 17.13
CA LYS A 249 -7.11 36.50 16.35
C LYS A 249 -5.66 36.98 16.24
N ASP A 250 -4.96 37.06 17.35
CA ASP A 250 -3.56 37.51 17.38
C ASP A 250 -2.64 36.46 16.76
N ALA A 251 -2.95 35.17 16.96
CA ALA A 251 -2.28 34.09 16.23
C ALA A 251 -2.48 34.20 14.71
N SER A 252 -3.66 34.59 14.25
CA SER A 252 -3.92 34.82 12.81
C SER A 252 -3.05 35.94 12.26
N GLN A 253 -2.91 37.06 12.98
CA GLN A 253 -2.05 38.17 12.55
C GLN A 253 -0.58 37.74 12.45
N PHE A 254 -0.07 37.04 13.47
CA PHE A 254 1.30 36.52 13.47
C PHE A 254 1.58 35.60 12.27
N ILE A 255 0.60 34.77 11.91
CA ILE A 255 0.69 33.84 10.77
C ILE A 255 0.53 34.58 9.43
N GLU A 256 -0.21 35.68 9.38
CA GLU A 256 -0.26 36.56 8.19
C GLU A 256 1.07 37.25 7.94
N ASP A 257 1.76 37.68 9.00
CA ASP A 257 3.11 38.26 8.92
C ASP A 257 4.17 37.21 8.54
N ASN A 258 3.93 35.93 8.91
CA ASN A 258 4.83 34.81 8.66
C ASN A 258 4.12 33.64 7.96
N PRO A 259 3.73 33.80 6.68
CA PRO A 259 2.86 32.83 6.03
C PRO A 259 3.57 31.50 5.77
N HIS A 260 3.03 30.41 6.33
CA HIS A 260 3.48 29.05 6.05
C HIS A 260 2.31 28.06 6.06
N PRO A 261 2.20 27.10 5.12
CA PRO A 261 1.09 26.15 5.08
C PRO A 261 0.88 25.37 6.38
N ARG A 262 1.97 25.00 7.07
CA ARG A 262 1.89 24.33 8.38
C ARG A 262 1.25 25.19 9.46
N LEU A 263 1.58 26.49 9.53
CA LEU A 263 1.04 27.40 10.53
C LEU A 263 -0.45 27.66 10.28
N TRP A 264 -0.82 27.85 9.02
CA TRP A 264 -2.23 27.94 8.64
C TRP A 264 -3.01 26.68 9.00
N ARG A 265 -2.40 25.49 8.87
CA ARG A 265 -3.04 24.23 9.28
C ARG A 265 -3.22 24.18 10.79
N LEU A 266 -2.21 24.58 11.56
CA LEU A 266 -2.29 24.67 13.02
C LEU A 266 -3.41 25.63 13.47
N LEU A 267 -3.52 26.80 12.83
CA LEU A 267 -4.58 27.77 13.09
C LEU A 267 -5.96 27.19 12.75
N ALA A 268 -6.10 26.52 11.60
CA ALA A 268 -7.35 25.89 11.18
C ALA A 268 -7.79 24.80 12.16
N GLU A 269 -6.87 23.96 12.62
CA GLU A 269 -7.12 22.90 13.59
C GLU A 269 -7.56 23.50 14.95
N ALA A 270 -6.86 24.53 15.43
CA ALA A 270 -7.25 25.22 16.66
C ALA A 270 -8.60 25.94 16.55
N ALA A 271 -8.88 26.56 15.40
CA ALA A 271 -10.16 27.20 15.13
C ALA A 271 -11.32 26.19 15.08
N LEU A 272 -11.11 25.02 14.46
CA LEU A 272 -12.07 23.92 14.49
C LEU A 272 -12.39 23.45 15.91
N GLN A 273 -11.37 23.30 16.78
CA GLN A 273 -11.58 22.89 18.18
C GLN A 273 -12.38 23.90 18.98
N LYS A 274 -12.27 25.20 18.66
CA LYS A 274 -13.08 26.28 19.26
C LYS A 274 -14.38 26.56 18.50
N LEU A 275 -14.71 25.76 17.48
CA LEU A 275 -15.89 25.91 16.61
C LEU A 275 -15.98 27.24 15.85
N ASP A 276 -14.85 27.94 15.65
CA ASP A 276 -14.76 29.13 14.81
C ASP A 276 -14.63 28.71 13.33
N LEU A 277 -15.79 28.41 12.73
CA LEU A 277 -15.87 27.91 11.35
C LEU A 277 -15.36 28.92 10.32
N TYR A 278 -15.50 30.22 10.58
CA TYR A 278 -15.09 31.26 9.64
C TYR A 278 -13.57 31.33 9.51
N THR A 279 -12.87 31.44 10.65
CA THR A 279 -11.39 31.46 10.65
C THR A 279 -10.83 30.11 10.21
N ALA A 280 -11.47 28.99 10.55
CA ALA A 280 -11.08 27.67 10.07
C ALA A 280 -11.15 27.58 8.52
N GLU A 281 -12.25 28.03 7.90
CA GLU A 281 -12.38 28.02 6.44
C GLU A 281 -11.29 28.87 5.77
N GLN A 282 -11.07 30.10 6.26
CA GLN A 282 -10.03 30.98 5.72
C GLN A 282 -8.64 30.35 5.82
N ALA A 283 -8.32 29.76 6.97
CA ALA A 283 -7.03 29.11 7.18
C ALA A 283 -6.86 27.89 6.26
N PHE A 284 -7.88 27.04 6.07
CA PHE A 284 -7.82 25.92 5.12
C PHE A 284 -7.69 26.36 3.66
N VAL A 285 -8.31 27.49 3.28
CA VAL A 285 -8.12 28.10 1.94
C VAL A 285 -6.66 28.50 1.73
N ARG A 286 -6.02 29.11 2.73
CA ARG A 286 -4.59 29.48 2.68
C ARG A 286 -3.68 28.25 2.63
N CYS A 287 -4.06 27.14 3.27
CA CYS A 287 -3.38 25.83 3.16
C CYS A 287 -3.62 25.07 1.84
N LYS A 288 -4.60 25.49 1.03
CA LYS A 288 -5.12 24.71 -0.12
C LYS A 288 -5.63 23.32 0.27
N ASP A 289 -6.17 23.18 1.49
CA ASP A 289 -6.75 21.92 1.95
C ASP A 289 -8.24 21.85 1.61
N TYR A 290 -8.54 21.25 0.45
CA TYR A 290 -9.92 21.10 -0.03
C TYR A 290 -10.77 20.19 0.87
N GLN A 291 -10.18 19.24 1.59
CA GLN A 291 -10.92 18.32 2.45
C GLN A 291 -11.38 19.06 3.72
N GLY A 292 -10.47 19.86 4.31
CA GLY A 292 -10.79 20.75 5.43
C GLY A 292 -11.92 21.73 5.08
N ILE A 293 -11.86 22.37 3.91
CA ILE A 293 -12.92 23.31 3.47
C ILE A 293 -14.28 22.60 3.33
N LYS A 294 -14.32 21.42 2.70
CA LYS A 294 -15.58 20.65 2.57
C LYS A 294 -16.11 20.22 3.93
N PHE A 295 -15.21 19.87 4.85
CA PHE A 295 -15.56 19.49 6.21
C PHE A 295 -16.18 20.67 6.98
N VAL A 296 -15.56 21.85 6.96
CA VAL A 296 -16.13 23.07 7.59
C VAL A 296 -17.51 23.42 7.02
N LYS A 297 -17.69 23.33 5.69
CA LYS A 297 -19.01 23.54 5.06
C LYS A 297 -20.05 22.51 5.48
N ARG A 298 -19.65 21.27 5.76
CA ARG A 298 -20.54 20.24 6.30
C ARG A 298 -20.91 20.55 7.75
N LEU A 299 -19.93 20.94 8.58
CA LEU A 299 -20.17 21.36 9.97
C LEU A 299 -21.12 22.55 10.06
N GLY A 300 -21.01 23.52 9.14
CA GLY A 300 -21.91 24.67 9.08
C GLY A 300 -23.38 24.31 8.83
N LYS A 301 -23.67 23.15 8.25
CA LYS A 301 -25.05 22.65 8.03
C LYS A 301 -25.66 21.99 9.26
N LEU A 302 -24.85 21.64 10.26
CA LEU A 302 -25.33 21.00 11.48
C LEU A 302 -25.92 22.07 12.42
N LEU A 303 -27.07 21.76 13.02
CA LEU A 303 -27.77 22.69 13.91
C LEU A 303 -27.22 22.67 15.34
N SER A 304 -26.90 21.47 15.86
CA SER A 304 -26.42 21.30 17.23
C SER A 304 -24.91 21.53 17.34
N GLU A 305 -24.49 22.23 18.40
CA GLU A 305 -23.09 22.47 18.72
C GLU A 305 -22.38 21.17 19.15
N SER A 306 -23.02 20.35 20.00
CA SER A 306 -22.50 19.04 20.41
C SER A 306 -22.28 18.10 19.23
N MET A 307 -23.17 18.14 18.23
CA MET A 307 -22.97 17.40 16.96
C MET A 307 -21.72 17.87 16.21
N LYS A 308 -21.51 19.19 16.12
CA LYS A 308 -20.32 19.74 15.49
C LYS A 308 -19.07 19.31 16.23
N GLN A 309 -19.11 19.34 17.57
CA GLN A 309 -17.99 18.93 18.40
C GLN A 309 -17.65 17.45 18.20
N ALA A 310 -18.65 16.56 18.16
CA ALA A 310 -18.43 15.13 17.90
C ALA A 310 -17.76 14.88 16.54
N GLU A 311 -18.25 15.55 15.48
CA GLU A 311 -17.66 15.46 14.14
C GLU A 311 -16.23 16.04 14.10
N VAL A 312 -15.96 17.15 14.80
CA VAL A 312 -14.62 17.74 14.92
C VAL A 312 -13.66 16.79 15.63
N VAL A 313 -14.08 16.20 16.74
CA VAL A 313 -13.28 15.21 17.48
C VAL A 313 -13.01 13.97 16.61
N GLY A 314 -14.01 13.53 15.84
CA GLY A 314 -13.85 12.47 14.84
C GLY A 314 -12.87 12.84 13.71
N TYR A 315 -12.86 14.10 13.26
CA TYR A 315 -11.90 14.61 12.27
C TYR A 315 -10.44 14.53 12.76
N PHE A 316 -10.21 14.73 14.07
CA PHE A 316 -8.88 14.57 14.68
C PHE A 316 -8.46 13.13 14.97
N GLY A 317 -9.28 12.14 14.57
CA GLY A 317 -8.99 10.72 14.79
C GLY A 317 -9.25 10.24 16.22
N ARG A 318 -9.83 11.07 17.08
CA ARG A 318 -10.19 10.72 18.47
C ARG A 318 -11.56 10.04 18.50
N PHE A 319 -11.67 8.89 17.84
CA PHE A 319 -12.96 8.24 17.59
C PHE A 319 -13.69 7.79 18.86
N GLU A 320 -12.96 7.44 19.92
CA GLU A 320 -13.55 7.06 21.20
C GLU A 320 -14.22 8.24 21.92
N GLU A 321 -13.59 9.42 21.89
CA GLU A 321 -14.18 10.64 22.42
C GLU A 321 -15.41 11.05 21.61
N ALA A 322 -15.33 10.99 20.28
CA ALA A 322 -16.46 11.29 19.40
C ALA A 322 -17.65 10.34 19.63
N GLU A 323 -17.39 9.03 19.78
CA GLU A 323 -18.41 8.04 20.11
C GLU A 323 -19.11 8.37 21.43
N ARG A 324 -18.35 8.73 22.47
CA ARG A 324 -18.90 9.11 23.76
C ARG A 324 -19.82 10.31 23.63
N THR A 325 -19.41 11.34 22.91
CA THR A 325 -20.26 12.52 22.64
C THR A 325 -21.55 12.15 21.91
N TYR A 326 -21.51 11.26 20.91
CA TYR A 326 -22.74 10.79 20.24
C TYR A 326 -23.67 10.02 21.18
N LEU A 327 -23.12 9.21 22.09
CA LEU A 327 -23.90 8.45 23.07
C LEU A 327 -24.52 9.37 24.14
N GLU A 328 -23.79 10.38 24.60
CA GLU A 328 -24.31 11.42 25.51
C GLU A 328 -25.46 12.24 24.90
N MET A 329 -25.50 12.32 23.57
CA MET A 329 -26.58 12.95 22.81
C MET A 329 -27.75 11.99 22.50
N ASP A 330 -27.72 10.76 23.02
CA ASP A 330 -28.65 9.67 22.69
C ASP A 330 -28.72 9.34 21.18
N ARG A 331 -27.69 9.71 20.40
CA ARG A 331 -27.57 9.48 18.95
C ARG A 331 -26.68 8.29 18.63
N ARG A 332 -27.09 7.11 19.09
CA ARG A 332 -26.37 5.84 18.85
C ARG A 332 -26.22 5.49 17.37
N ASP A 333 -27.20 5.85 16.55
CA ASP A 333 -27.17 5.65 15.09
C ASP A 333 -25.92 6.27 14.45
N LEU A 334 -25.53 7.46 14.90
CA LEU A 334 -24.33 8.16 14.43
C LEU A 334 -23.04 7.53 14.95
N ALA A 335 -23.04 7.07 16.21
CA ALA A 335 -21.92 6.33 16.78
C ALA A 335 -21.65 5.02 16.01
N ILE A 336 -22.71 4.29 15.65
CA ILE A 336 -22.62 3.09 14.80
C ILE A 336 -22.10 3.48 13.41
N GLY A 337 -22.66 4.53 12.79
CA GLY A 337 -22.21 5.03 11.49
C GLY A 337 -20.74 5.45 11.47
N LEU A 338 -20.21 6.01 12.57
CA LEU A 338 -18.79 6.33 12.73
C LEU A 338 -17.94 5.06 12.73
N ARG A 339 -18.30 4.05 13.54
CA ARG A 339 -17.54 2.80 13.65
C ARG A 339 -17.60 1.95 12.38
N LEU A 340 -18.73 1.97 11.66
CA LEU A 340 -18.85 1.36 10.33
C LEU A 340 -17.84 1.94 9.33
N LYS A 341 -17.66 3.26 9.31
CA LYS A 341 -16.67 3.91 8.44
C LYS A 341 -15.23 3.54 8.79
N LEU A 342 -14.95 3.21 10.05
CA LEU A 342 -13.64 2.76 10.52
C LEU A 342 -13.40 1.26 10.25
N GLY A 343 -14.45 0.49 9.97
CA GLY A 343 -14.38 -0.96 9.85
C GLY A 343 -14.24 -1.68 11.20
N ASP A 344 -14.56 -1.00 12.31
CA ASP A 344 -14.49 -1.58 13.65
C ASP A 344 -15.78 -2.34 13.98
N TRP A 345 -15.93 -3.51 13.36
CA TRP A 345 -17.13 -4.34 13.45
C TRP A 345 -17.40 -4.88 14.86
N PHE A 346 -16.35 -5.10 15.67
CA PHE A 346 -16.50 -5.52 17.06
C PHE A 346 -17.22 -4.46 17.88
N ARG A 347 -16.80 -3.20 17.76
CA ARG A 347 -17.47 -2.11 18.48
C ARG A 347 -18.88 -1.86 17.94
N VAL A 348 -19.10 -1.97 16.63
CA VAL A 348 -20.44 -1.91 16.02
C VAL A 348 -21.38 -2.95 16.65
N LEU A 349 -20.97 -4.22 16.71
CA LEU A 349 -21.76 -5.29 17.30
C LEU A 349 -22.08 -5.02 18.77
N GLN A 350 -21.13 -4.48 19.53
CA GLN A 350 -21.34 -4.12 20.94
C GLN A 350 -22.36 -2.98 21.09
N LEU A 351 -22.27 -1.95 20.25
CA LEU A 351 -23.21 -0.82 20.26
C LEU A 351 -24.63 -1.27 19.89
N LEU A 352 -24.76 -2.20 18.93
CA LEU A 352 -26.04 -2.79 18.56
C LEU A 352 -26.65 -3.62 19.71
N LYS A 353 -25.85 -4.44 20.40
CA LYS A 353 -26.32 -5.31 21.51
C LYS A 353 -26.63 -4.57 22.81
N THR A 354 -25.92 -3.46 23.08
CA THR A 354 -26.11 -2.68 24.33
C THR A 354 -27.31 -1.73 24.22
N GLY A 355 -28.02 -1.73 23.09
CA GLY A 355 -29.06 -0.77 22.82
C GLY A 355 -30.46 -1.14 23.30
N SER A 356 -31.11 -0.19 23.98
CA SER A 356 -32.55 -0.24 24.27
C SER A 356 -33.34 0.13 22.99
N GLY A 357 -33.62 -0.86 22.13
CA GLY A 357 -34.42 -0.72 20.90
C GLY A 357 -34.23 -1.92 19.97
N ASP A 358 -35.18 -2.18 19.07
CA ASP A 358 -35.02 -3.20 18.02
C ASP A 358 -33.79 -2.84 17.19
N ALA A 359 -32.75 -3.68 17.32
CA ALA A 359 -31.56 -3.56 16.51
C ALA A 359 -31.90 -3.89 15.07
N ASP A 360 -31.32 -3.17 14.12
CA ASP A 360 -31.49 -3.48 12.71
C ASP A 360 -30.84 -4.85 12.43
N ASP A 361 -31.68 -5.88 12.30
CA ASP A 361 -31.28 -7.28 12.08
C ASP A 361 -30.34 -7.42 10.87
N SER A 362 -30.52 -6.58 9.84
CA SER A 362 -29.67 -6.59 8.65
C SER A 362 -28.24 -6.13 8.95
N LEU A 363 -28.10 -5.12 9.81
CA LEU A 363 -26.80 -4.59 10.26
C LEU A 363 -26.13 -5.54 11.24
N LEU A 364 -26.89 -6.23 12.10
CA LEU A 364 -26.38 -7.30 12.96
C LEU A 364 -25.82 -8.46 12.14
N GLU A 365 -26.54 -8.88 11.10
CA GLU A 365 -26.10 -9.93 10.18
C GLU A 365 -24.78 -9.55 9.50
N GLN A 366 -24.71 -8.33 8.94
CA GLN A 366 -23.50 -7.80 8.32
C GLN A 366 -22.32 -7.71 9.29
N ALA A 367 -22.55 -7.21 10.52
CA ALA A 367 -21.50 -7.09 11.52
C ALA A 367 -20.95 -8.47 11.94
N ASN A 368 -21.83 -9.46 12.14
CA ASN A 368 -21.41 -10.82 12.46
C ASN A 368 -20.62 -11.45 11.31
N ASN A 369 -21.05 -11.27 10.05
CA ASN A 369 -20.32 -11.78 8.89
C ASN A 369 -18.93 -11.15 8.76
N ALA A 370 -18.81 -9.84 8.94
CA ALA A 370 -17.51 -9.15 8.88
C ALA A 370 -16.56 -9.55 10.02
N ILE A 371 -17.09 -9.82 11.22
CA ILE A 371 -16.30 -10.39 12.33
C ILE A 371 -15.88 -11.83 12.02
N GLY A 372 -16.77 -12.62 11.41
CA GLY A 372 -16.47 -13.96 10.90
C GLY A 372 -15.29 -13.95 9.92
N ASP A 373 -15.33 -13.06 8.93
CA ASP A 373 -14.27 -12.87 7.93
C ASP A 373 -12.93 -12.51 8.61
N TYR A 374 -12.94 -11.61 9.61
CA TYR A 374 -11.74 -11.26 10.39
C TYR A 374 -11.09 -12.47 11.08
N PHE A 375 -11.87 -13.41 11.60
CA PHE A 375 -11.35 -14.63 12.22
C PHE A 375 -10.92 -15.66 11.18
N ALA A 376 -11.65 -15.79 10.07
CA ALA A 376 -11.34 -16.69 8.97
C ALA A 376 -10.00 -16.33 8.31
N ASP A 377 -9.74 -15.05 8.04
CA ASP A 377 -8.48 -14.55 7.48
C ASP A 377 -7.25 -14.88 8.35
N ARG A 378 -7.47 -15.08 9.66
CA ARG A 378 -6.44 -15.45 10.65
C ARG A 378 -6.42 -16.95 10.96
N GLN A 379 -7.15 -17.76 10.19
CA GLN A 379 -7.26 -19.20 10.34
C GLN A 379 -7.84 -19.65 11.71
N LYS A 380 -8.61 -18.78 12.36
CA LYS A 380 -9.31 -19.08 13.62
C LYS A 380 -10.73 -19.58 13.34
N TRP A 381 -10.81 -20.71 12.63
CA TRP A 381 -12.06 -21.26 12.09
C TRP A 381 -13.14 -21.52 13.15
N LEU A 382 -12.77 -22.03 14.33
CA LEU A 382 -13.71 -22.27 15.44
C LEU A 382 -14.45 -21.00 15.88
N ASN A 383 -13.74 -19.88 15.97
CA ASN A 383 -14.36 -18.60 16.34
C ASN A 383 -15.20 -18.07 15.19
N ALA A 384 -14.74 -18.22 13.94
CA ALA A 384 -15.45 -17.77 12.75
C ALA A 384 -16.84 -18.45 12.62
N VAL A 385 -16.94 -19.75 12.90
CA VAL A 385 -18.22 -20.50 12.90
C VAL A 385 -19.26 -19.83 13.79
N GLN A 386 -18.90 -19.43 15.02
CA GLN A 386 -19.85 -18.81 15.95
C GLN A 386 -20.48 -17.53 15.38
N TYR A 387 -19.69 -16.74 14.65
CA TYR A 387 -20.14 -15.49 14.05
C TYR A 387 -20.88 -15.73 12.73
N TYR A 388 -20.45 -16.66 11.88
CA TYR A 388 -21.16 -16.97 10.63
C TYR A 388 -22.52 -17.63 10.85
N VAL A 389 -22.69 -18.41 11.93
CA VAL A 389 -24.01 -18.91 12.33
C VAL A 389 -24.93 -17.74 12.71
N GLN A 390 -24.43 -16.76 13.46
CA GLN A 390 -25.20 -15.56 13.82
C GLN A 390 -25.44 -14.63 12.61
N GLY A 391 -24.52 -14.60 11.65
CA GLY A 391 -24.60 -13.82 10.42
C GLY A 391 -25.25 -14.54 9.23
N ARG A 392 -25.78 -15.74 9.42
CA ARG A 392 -26.52 -16.54 8.41
C ARG A 392 -25.76 -16.73 7.08
N ASN A 393 -24.43 -16.62 7.07
CA ASN A 393 -23.62 -16.80 5.87
C ASN A 393 -23.24 -18.27 5.67
N GLN A 394 -24.05 -18.97 4.89
CA GLN A 394 -23.93 -20.42 4.69
C GLN A 394 -22.70 -20.80 3.84
N GLU A 395 -22.27 -19.96 2.90
CA GLU A 395 -21.11 -20.24 2.05
C GLU A 395 -19.81 -20.25 2.86
N ARG A 396 -19.59 -19.20 3.67
CA ARG A 396 -18.42 -19.10 4.55
C ARG A 396 -18.45 -20.09 5.70
N LEU A 397 -19.64 -20.43 6.19
CA LEU A 397 -19.80 -21.45 7.22
C LEU A 397 -19.40 -22.84 6.71
N ALA A 398 -19.78 -23.19 5.48
CA ALA A 398 -19.36 -24.45 4.84
C ALA A 398 -17.83 -24.52 4.68
N GLU A 399 -17.20 -23.41 4.28
CA GLU A 399 -15.74 -23.29 4.22
C GLU A 399 -15.11 -23.52 5.60
N CYS A 400 -15.66 -22.91 6.65
CA CYS A 400 -15.16 -23.10 8.02
C CYS A 400 -15.28 -24.55 8.51
N TYR A 401 -16.42 -25.21 8.29
CA TYR A 401 -16.60 -26.62 8.63
C TYR A 401 -15.66 -27.53 7.84
N TYR A 402 -15.46 -27.22 6.55
CA TYR A 402 -14.49 -27.92 5.72
C TYR A 402 -13.06 -27.81 6.27
N MET A 403 -12.64 -26.60 6.65
CA MET A 403 -11.31 -26.35 7.21
C MET A 403 -11.11 -26.95 8.61
N LEU A 404 -12.20 -27.17 9.35
CA LEU A 404 -12.19 -27.86 10.65
C LEU A 404 -12.32 -29.39 10.53
N GLU A 405 -12.55 -29.92 9.33
CA GLU A 405 -12.90 -31.33 9.08
C GLU A 405 -14.17 -31.77 9.85
N ASP A 406 -15.05 -30.82 10.18
CA ASP A 406 -16.33 -31.07 10.84
C ASP A 406 -17.38 -31.45 9.78
N TYR A 407 -17.35 -32.72 9.38
CA TYR A 407 -18.25 -33.26 8.37
C TYR A 407 -19.69 -33.40 8.88
N GLU A 408 -19.89 -33.54 10.19
CA GLU A 408 -21.23 -33.56 10.81
C GLU A 408 -21.89 -32.17 10.75
N GLY A 409 -21.12 -31.11 11.04
CA GLY A 409 -21.57 -29.73 10.88
C GLY A 409 -21.92 -29.39 9.43
N LEU A 410 -21.14 -29.90 8.47
CA LEU A 410 -21.39 -29.72 7.03
C LEU A 410 -22.65 -30.46 6.56
N GLU A 411 -22.90 -31.67 7.06
CA GLU A 411 -24.12 -32.45 6.78
C GLU A 411 -25.37 -31.74 7.31
N ASN A 412 -25.32 -31.26 8.57
CA ASN A 412 -26.41 -30.49 9.16
C ASN A 412 -26.68 -29.18 8.40
N LEU A 413 -25.62 -28.50 7.93
CA LEU A 413 -25.74 -27.32 7.08
C LEU A 413 -26.40 -27.66 5.74
N ALA A 414 -26.00 -28.77 5.10
CA ALA A 414 -26.58 -29.25 3.85
C ALA A 414 -28.08 -29.57 3.99
N ILE A 415 -28.50 -30.17 5.10
CA ILE A 415 -29.91 -30.45 5.40
C ILE A 415 -30.72 -29.16 5.58
N SER A 416 -30.11 -28.09 6.08
CA SER A 416 -30.77 -26.80 6.32
C SER A 416 -30.85 -25.88 5.08
N LEU A 417 -30.22 -26.26 3.96
CA LEU A 417 -30.10 -25.44 2.75
C LEU A 417 -31.27 -25.69 1.77
N PRO A 418 -31.88 -24.64 1.17
CA PRO A 418 -32.90 -24.81 0.13
C PRO A 418 -32.33 -25.41 -1.17
N GLU A 419 -33.14 -26.20 -1.89
CA GLU A 419 -32.77 -27.00 -3.09
C GLU A 419 -32.12 -26.21 -4.27
N ASN A 420 -32.25 -24.87 -4.30
CA ASN A 420 -31.69 -23.99 -5.35
C ASN A 420 -30.36 -23.31 -4.96
N HIS A 421 -29.66 -23.75 -3.93
CA HIS A 421 -28.49 -23.05 -3.40
C HIS A 421 -27.22 -23.28 -4.23
N LYS A 422 -26.44 -22.20 -4.44
CA LYS A 422 -25.24 -22.11 -5.32
C LYS A 422 -24.05 -23.02 -4.94
N LEU A 423 -24.15 -23.80 -3.86
CA LEU A 423 -23.04 -24.59 -3.30
C LEU A 423 -22.94 -26.03 -3.88
N LEU A 424 -24.01 -26.56 -4.47
CA LEU A 424 -24.03 -27.89 -5.08
C LEU A 424 -23.09 -28.07 -6.32
N PRO A 425 -22.82 -27.05 -7.16
CA PRO A 425 -21.88 -27.15 -8.30
C PRO A 425 -20.39 -27.28 -7.94
N ILE A 426 -20.01 -27.17 -6.65
CA ILE A 426 -18.60 -27.07 -6.22
C ILE A 426 -17.82 -28.39 -6.46
N ALA A 427 -18.49 -29.55 -6.45
CA ALA A 427 -17.85 -30.84 -6.73
C ALA A 427 -17.24 -30.90 -8.15
N ASP A 428 -17.94 -30.35 -9.15
CA ASP A 428 -17.47 -30.30 -10.54
C ASP A 428 -16.37 -29.26 -10.75
N GLU A 429 -16.32 -28.19 -9.96
CA GLU A 429 -15.23 -27.22 -10.01
C GLU A 429 -13.94 -27.75 -9.37
N GLU A 430 -14.03 -28.48 -8.26
CA GLU A 430 -12.87 -29.11 -7.61
C GLU A 430 -12.25 -30.22 -8.48
N ALA A 431 -13.07 -30.91 -9.29
CA ALA A 431 -12.59 -31.88 -10.28
C ALA A 431 -11.76 -31.22 -11.40
N LYS A 432 -12.06 -29.97 -11.77
CA LYS A 432 -11.34 -29.22 -12.83
C LYS A 432 -9.99 -28.65 -12.36
N LYS A 433 -9.78 -28.51 -11.04
CA LYS A 433 -8.57 -27.90 -10.44
C LYS A 433 -7.40 -28.87 -10.23
N GLY A 434 -7.52 -30.15 -10.62
CA GLY A 434 -6.43 -31.14 -10.50
C GLY A 434 -6.15 -31.59 -9.05
N SER A 435 -7.14 -31.48 -8.16
CA SER A 435 -7.06 -31.94 -6.77
C SER A 435 -6.76 -33.45 -6.67
N LYS A 436 -6.19 -33.89 -5.54
CA LYS A 436 -5.82 -35.30 -5.30
C LYS A 436 -6.98 -36.25 -5.70
N PRO A 437 -6.78 -37.24 -6.60
CA PRO A 437 -7.86 -38.06 -7.16
C PRO A 437 -8.76 -38.73 -6.11
N LEU A 438 -8.18 -39.14 -4.98
CA LEU A 438 -8.90 -39.75 -3.85
C LEU A 438 -9.87 -38.79 -3.16
N ARG A 439 -9.55 -37.49 -3.14
CA ARG A 439 -10.41 -36.44 -2.57
C ARG A 439 -11.59 -36.14 -3.48
N VAL A 440 -11.37 -36.05 -4.79
CA VAL A 440 -12.44 -35.84 -5.79
C VAL A 440 -13.42 -37.01 -5.81
N LYS A 441 -12.91 -38.24 -5.74
CA LYS A 441 -13.75 -39.44 -5.58
C LYS A 441 -14.64 -39.37 -4.34
N LYS A 442 -14.11 -38.97 -3.18
CA LYS A 442 -14.89 -38.86 -1.94
C LYS A 442 -16.00 -37.82 -2.04
N LEU A 443 -15.76 -36.71 -2.74
CA LEU A 443 -16.77 -35.67 -2.96
C LEU A 443 -17.91 -36.16 -3.86
N TYR A 444 -17.60 -36.88 -4.95
CA TYR A 444 -18.63 -37.49 -5.82
C TYR A 444 -19.43 -38.61 -5.12
N VAL A 445 -18.79 -39.40 -4.25
CA VAL A 445 -19.49 -40.41 -3.46
C VAL A 445 -20.40 -39.75 -2.43
N LEU A 446 -19.92 -38.70 -1.76
CA LEU A 446 -20.73 -37.97 -0.78
C LEU A 446 -21.94 -37.30 -1.44
N SER A 447 -21.76 -36.68 -2.61
CA SER A 447 -22.88 -36.08 -3.34
C SER A 447 -23.90 -37.14 -3.79
N ALA A 448 -23.45 -38.31 -4.26
CA ALA A 448 -24.34 -39.40 -4.64
C ALA A 448 -25.15 -39.94 -3.44
N LEU A 449 -24.50 -40.17 -2.30
CA LEU A 449 -25.16 -40.65 -1.08
C LEU A 449 -26.18 -39.65 -0.52
N LEU A 450 -25.86 -38.34 -0.57
CA LEU A 450 -26.79 -37.29 -0.13
C LEU A 450 -28.05 -37.25 -0.99
N ILE A 451 -27.93 -37.45 -2.31
CA ILE A 451 -29.09 -37.47 -3.21
C ILE A 451 -29.90 -38.77 -3.03
N GLU A 452 -29.26 -39.91 -2.81
CA GLU A 452 -29.95 -41.18 -2.48
C GLU A 452 -30.75 -41.09 -1.18
N GLN A 453 -30.16 -40.51 -0.14
CA GLN A 453 -30.82 -40.33 1.16
C GLN A 453 -32.04 -39.40 1.04
N TYR A 454 -31.98 -38.39 0.18
CA TYR A 454 -33.12 -37.55 -0.17
C TYR A 454 -34.23 -38.33 -0.89
N HIS A 455 -33.89 -39.18 -1.87
CA HIS A 455 -34.88 -40.06 -2.53
C HIS A 455 -35.55 -41.01 -1.53
N GLU A 456 -34.81 -41.56 -0.57
CA GLU A 456 -35.39 -42.38 0.49
C GLU A 456 -36.33 -41.59 1.41
N GLN A 457 -35.95 -40.35 1.79
CA GLN A 457 -36.79 -39.48 2.61
C GLN A 457 -38.07 -39.06 1.88
N MET A 458 -38.00 -38.73 0.59
CA MET A 458 -39.16 -38.41 -0.25
C MET A 458 -40.09 -39.62 -0.43
N LYS A 459 -39.53 -40.82 -0.66
CA LYS A 459 -40.29 -42.06 -0.78
C LYS A 459 -40.97 -42.45 0.54
N ASN A 460 -40.33 -42.14 1.67
CA ASN A 460 -40.91 -42.33 3.01
C ASN A 460 -41.99 -41.27 3.34
N ALA A 461 -41.80 -40.02 2.91
CA ALA A 461 -42.80 -38.95 3.03
C ALA A 461 -44.05 -39.20 2.17
N GLN A 462 -43.88 -39.77 0.96
CA GLN A 462 -45.00 -40.17 0.09
C GLN A 462 -45.76 -41.39 0.66
N ARG A 463 -45.08 -42.39 1.24
CA ARG A 463 -45.74 -43.52 1.93
C ARG A 463 -46.60 -43.07 3.11
N GLY A 464 -46.28 -41.93 3.73
CA GLY A 464 -47.09 -41.32 4.79
C GLY A 464 -48.39 -40.63 4.31
N LYS A 465 -48.48 -40.21 3.04
CA LYS A 465 -49.61 -39.42 2.50
C LYS A 465 -50.72 -40.23 1.81
N VAL A 466 -50.53 -41.53 1.55
CA VAL A 466 -51.51 -42.38 0.80
C VAL A 466 -52.78 -42.74 1.59
N LYS A 467 -53.01 -42.18 2.79
CA LYS A 467 -54.25 -42.40 3.58
C LYS A 467 -55.31 -41.28 3.49
N GLY A 468 -55.13 -40.25 2.67
CA GLY A 468 -56.12 -39.18 2.48
C GLY A 468 -56.57 -39.04 1.03
N LYS A 469 -57.87 -39.26 0.76
CA LYS A 469 -58.49 -39.07 -0.57
C LYS A 469 -58.48 -37.58 -0.98
N SER A 470 -57.87 -37.23 -2.11
CA SER A 470 -58.40 -36.18 -3.01
C SER A 470 -57.78 -36.20 -4.42
N SER A 471 -58.66 -36.11 -5.43
CA SER A 471 -58.46 -35.60 -6.80
C SER A 471 -57.36 -36.23 -7.68
N GLU A 472 -57.77 -37.23 -8.48
CA GLU A 472 -56.94 -37.92 -9.49
C GLU A 472 -56.33 -36.99 -10.56
N ALA A 473 -56.94 -35.85 -10.87
CA ALA A 473 -56.45 -34.94 -11.92
C ALA A 473 -55.27 -34.05 -11.45
N THR A 474 -55.28 -33.60 -10.19
CA THR A 474 -54.13 -32.89 -9.58
C THR A 474 -53.01 -33.85 -9.21
N SER A 475 -53.34 -35.10 -8.88
CA SER A 475 -52.38 -36.18 -8.64
C SER A 475 -51.60 -36.56 -9.90
N ALA A 476 -52.25 -36.57 -11.08
CA ALA A 476 -51.60 -36.85 -12.35
C ALA A 476 -50.67 -35.71 -12.81
N LEU A 477 -51.06 -34.45 -12.61
CA LEU A 477 -50.22 -33.30 -12.97
C LEU A 477 -49.02 -33.13 -12.03
N ALA A 478 -49.22 -33.36 -10.72
CA ALA A 478 -48.14 -33.43 -9.74
C ALA A 478 -47.22 -34.63 -10.03
N GLY A 479 -47.76 -35.78 -10.42
CA GLY A 479 -46.98 -36.95 -10.83
C GLY A 479 -46.13 -36.72 -12.08
N LEU A 480 -46.59 -35.92 -13.06
CA LEU A 480 -45.83 -35.58 -14.26
C LEU A 480 -44.71 -34.55 -14.00
N LEU A 481 -44.97 -33.54 -13.16
CA LEU A 481 -43.95 -32.60 -12.70
C LEU A 481 -42.93 -33.30 -11.78
N GLU A 482 -43.36 -34.24 -10.96
CA GLU A 482 -42.49 -35.08 -10.12
C GLU A 482 -41.71 -36.10 -10.95
N GLU A 483 -42.25 -36.66 -12.05
CA GLU A 483 -41.49 -37.49 -12.99
C GLU A 483 -40.41 -36.68 -13.72
N GLU A 484 -40.67 -35.42 -14.10
CA GLU A 484 -39.64 -34.54 -14.66
C GLU A 484 -38.55 -34.19 -13.63
N VAL A 485 -38.92 -33.92 -12.37
CA VAL A 485 -37.96 -33.66 -11.28
C VAL A 485 -37.17 -34.92 -10.93
N LEU A 486 -37.82 -36.09 -10.79
CA LEU A 486 -37.16 -37.38 -10.56
C LEU A 486 -36.25 -37.77 -11.73
N SER A 487 -36.64 -37.50 -12.97
CA SER A 487 -35.80 -37.79 -14.14
C SER A 487 -34.57 -36.89 -14.25
N THR A 488 -34.67 -35.65 -13.74
CA THR A 488 -33.54 -34.72 -13.68
C THR A 488 -32.63 -35.04 -12.50
N THR A 489 -33.18 -35.38 -11.32
CA THR A 489 -32.39 -35.81 -10.16
C THR A 489 -31.75 -37.19 -10.36
N ASP A 490 -32.41 -38.13 -11.04
CA ASP A 490 -31.82 -39.43 -11.43
C ASP A 490 -30.65 -39.25 -12.40
N ARG A 491 -30.67 -38.21 -13.25
CA ARG A 491 -29.50 -37.85 -14.06
C ARG A 491 -28.36 -37.29 -13.21
N PHE A 492 -28.66 -36.55 -12.14
CA PHE A 492 -27.64 -36.01 -11.24
C PHE A 492 -27.02 -37.09 -10.34
N THR A 493 -27.82 -38.05 -9.82
CA THR A 493 -27.30 -39.23 -9.11
C THR A 493 -26.42 -40.09 -10.00
N ASP A 494 -26.89 -40.40 -11.22
CA ASP A 494 -26.12 -41.17 -12.20
C ASP A 494 -24.82 -40.45 -12.56
N ASN A 495 -24.85 -39.13 -12.72
CA ASN A 495 -23.65 -38.34 -13.01
C ASN A 495 -22.67 -38.33 -11.83
N ALA A 496 -23.16 -38.27 -10.58
CA ALA A 496 -22.33 -38.32 -9.39
C ALA A 496 -21.67 -39.70 -9.19
N TRP A 497 -22.43 -40.79 -9.35
CA TRP A 497 -21.89 -42.15 -9.29
C TRP A 497 -20.91 -42.44 -10.42
N ARG A 498 -21.19 -41.98 -11.65
CA ARG A 498 -20.26 -42.07 -12.79
C ARG A 498 -18.97 -41.29 -12.55
N GLY A 499 -19.06 -40.12 -11.90
CA GLY A 499 -17.90 -39.34 -11.47
C GLY A 499 -17.05 -40.10 -10.45
N ALA A 500 -17.68 -40.68 -9.42
CA ALA A 500 -17.00 -41.50 -8.42
C ALA A 500 -16.35 -42.77 -9.02
N GLU A 501 -17.03 -43.42 -9.96
CA GLU A 501 -16.57 -44.61 -10.67
C GLU A 501 -15.36 -44.29 -11.58
N ALA A 502 -15.42 -43.19 -12.33
CA ALA A 502 -14.31 -42.75 -13.18
C ALA A 502 -13.03 -42.51 -12.37
N TYR A 503 -13.12 -41.80 -11.24
CA TYR A 503 -11.98 -41.60 -10.35
C TYR A 503 -11.55 -42.88 -9.62
N HIS A 504 -12.47 -43.82 -9.35
CA HIS A 504 -12.11 -45.14 -8.82
C HIS A 504 -11.19 -45.89 -9.78
N PHE A 505 -11.59 -46.02 -11.06
CA PHE A 505 -10.79 -46.72 -12.06
C PHE A 505 -9.48 -46.01 -12.37
N PHE A 506 -9.47 -44.67 -12.35
CA PHE A 506 -8.24 -43.89 -12.51
C PHE A 506 -7.20 -44.20 -11.41
N ILE A 507 -7.61 -44.21 -10.14
CA ILE A 507 -6.71 -44.52 -9.01
C ILE A 507 -6.22 -45.98 -9.09
N LEU A 508 -7.11 -46.90 -9.47
CA LEU A 508 -6.79 -48.32 -9.60
C LEU A 508 -5.76 -48.56 -10.71
N ALA A 509 -5.94 -47.93 -11.88
CA ALA A 509 -5.00 -47.99 -12.99
C ALA A 509 -3.64 -47.39 -12.62
N GLN A 510 -3.63 -46.26 -11.90
CA GLN A 510 -2.40 -45.63 -11.43
C GLN A 510 -1.62 -46.57 -10.50
N ARG A 511 -2.32 -47.26 -9.59
CA ARG A 511 -1.70 -48.24 -8.68
C ARG A 511 -1.12 -49.44 -9.43
N GLN A 512 -1.84 -49.99 -10.41
CA GLN A 512 -1.38 -51.12 -11.21
C GLN A 512 -0.17 -50.75 -12.10
N LEU A 513 -0.08 -49.51 -12.57
CA LEU A 513 1.10 -48.99 -13.28
C LEU A 513 2.31 -48.92 -12.35
N TYR A 514 2.15 -48.45 -11.11
CA TYR A 514 3.24 -48.43 -10.13
C TYR A 514 3.70 -49.83 -9.70
N GLU A 515 2.80 -50.81 -9.73
CA GLU A 515 3.10 -52.22 -9.45
C GLU A 515 3.72 -52.95 -10.67
N GLY A 516 3.93 -52.27 -11.81
CA GLY A 516 4.60 -52.81 -13.00
C GLY A 516 3.71 -53.63 -13.94
N CYS A 517 2.42 -53.75 -13.64
CA CYS A 517 1.47 -54.57 -14.41
C CYS A 517 0.75 -53.72 -15.47
N VAL A 518 1.48 -53.39 -16.54
CA VAL A 518 1.03 -52.46 -17.60
C VAL A 518 -0.20 -52.97 -18.36
N ASP A 519 -0.25 -54.27 -18.68
CA ASP A 519 -1.38 -54.87 -19.42
C ASP A 519 -2.68 -54.86 -18.60
N THR A 520 -2.58 -55.03 -17.28
CA THR A 520 -3.76 -54.93 -16.40
C THR A 520 -4.20 -53.49 -16.22
N ALA A 521 -3.27 -52.54 -16.18
CA ALA A 521 -3.60 -51.12 -16.11
C ALA A 521 -4.33 -50.65 -17.36
N LEU A 522 -3.87 -51.05 -18.55
CA LEU A 522 -4.53 -50.76 -19.84
C LEU A 522 -5.98 -51.25 -19.87
N LYS A 523 -6.21 -52.51 -19.48
CA LYS A 523 -7.57 -53.09 -19.40
C LYS A 523 -8.45 -52.37 -18.38
N THR A 524 -7.87 -51.84 -17.31
CA THR A 524 -8.59 -51.11 -16.26
C THR A 524 -8.95 -49.70 -16.71
N VAL A 525 -8.10 -49.06 -17.52
CA VAL A 525 -8.40 -47.77 -18.17
C VAL A 525 -9.47 -47.92 -19.26
N GLU A 526 -9.43 -48.99 -20.06
CA GLU A 526 -10.46 -49.28 -21.08
C GLU A 526 -11.85 -49.47 -20.45
N LYS A 527 -11.93 -50.11 -19.28
CA LYS A 527 -13.18 -50.26 -18.52
C LYS A 527 -13.69 -48.96 -17.91
N GLY A 528 -12.80 -48.02 -17.57
CA GLY A 528 -13.14 -46.74 -16.94
C GLY A 528 -13.50 -45.60 -17.89
N ASN A 529 -13.66 -45.87 -19.19
CA ASN A 529 -13.80 -44.84 -20.23
C ASN A 529 -15.21 -44.22 -20.28
N CYS A 530 -15.63 -43.56 -19.19
CA CYS A 530 -16.75 -42.63 -19.19
C CYS A 530 -16.26 -41.27 -19.68
N GLN A 531 -16.43 -40.98 -20.98
CA GLN A 531 -15.86 -39.84 -21.71
C GLN A 531 -16.20 -38.42 -21.17
N HIS A 532 -17.01 -38.28 -20.12
CA HIS A 532 -17.57 -37.00 -19.69
C HIS A 532 -17.12 -36.48 -18.31
N ALA A 533 -16.36 -37.24 -17.52
CA ALA A 533 -16.06 -36.87 -16.11
C ALA A 533 -14.57 -36.72 -15.75
N LEU A 534 -13.66 -36.94 -16.71
CA LEU A 534 -12.21 -36.95 -16.45
C LEU A 534 -11.54 -35.63 -16.90
N PRO A 535 -10.56 -35.08 -16.14
CA PRO A 535 -9.78 -33.91 -16.56
C PRO A 535 -9.10 -34.13 -17.92
N GLN A 536 -8.80 -33.07 -18.67
CA GLN A 536 -8.09 -33.14 -19.97
C GLN A 536 -6.77 -33.93 -19.90
N GLU A 537 -6.11 -33.96 -18.74
CA GLU A 537 -4.89 -34.75 -18.48
C GLU A 537 -5.14 -36.27 -18.44
N ALA A 538 -6.34 -36.72 -18.12
CA ALA A 538 -6.73 -38.13 -18.17
C ALA A 538 -7.27 -38.53 -19.56
N GLN A 539 -7.84 -37.60 -20.33
CA GLN A 539 -8.15 -37.82 -21.75
C GLN A 539 -6.87 -37.99 -22.58
N SER A 540 -5.78 -37.30 -22.23
CA SER A 540 -4.48 -37.46 -22.89
C SER A 540 -3.80 -38.80 -22.55
N LEU A 541 -4.05 -39.38 -21.36
CA LEU A 541 -3.63 -40.74 -21.01
C LEU A 541 -4.35 -41.83 -21.83
N SER A 542 -5.61 -41.61 -22.19
CA SER A 542 -6.39 -42.50 -23.06
C SER A 542 -5.88 -42.48 -24.51
N ILE A 543 -5.64 -41.29 -25.07
CA ILE A 543 -5.16 -41.11 -26.45
C ILE A 543 -3.66 -41.45 -26.59
N ASN A 544 -2.84 -41.19 -25.57
CA ASN A 544 -1.41 -41.51 -25.58
C ASN A 544 -1.07 -42.87 -24.96
N SER A 545 -2.04 -43.71 -24.62
CA SER A 545 -1.78 -45.07 -24.11
C SER A 545 -0.99 -45.94 -25.09
N GLY A 546 -1.04 -45.63 -26.39
CA GLY A 546 -0.16 -46.23 -27.41
C GLY A 546 1.27 -45.67 -27.46
N CYS A 547 1.53 -44.44 -26.98
CA CYS A 547 2.83 -43.77 -27.06
C CYS A 547 3.56 -43.61 -25.72
N ALA A 548 2.85 -43.56 -24.59
CA ALA A 548 3.44 -43.38 -23.26
C ALA A 548 4.10 -44.66 -22.72
N VAL A 549 3.70 -45.83 -23.22
CA VAL A 549 4.39 -47.11 -22.95
C VAL A 549 5.81 -47.10 -23.53
N TYR A 550 6.07 -46.33 -24.60
CA TYR A 550 7.40 -46.14 -25.19
C TYR A 550 8.24 -45.09 -24.44
N ALA A 551 7.64 -44.05 -23.87
CA ALA A 551 8.39 -42.98 -23.21
C ALA A 551 8.90 -43.35 -21.81
N ASN A 552 8.12 -44.10 -21.03
CA ASN A 552 8.52 -44.51 -19.68
C ASN A 552 9.39 -45.78 -19.63
N THR A 553 9.34 -46.64 -20.66
CA THR A 553 10.31 -47.75 -20.78
C THR A 553 11.70 -47.25 -21.16
N VAL A 554 11.81 -46.16 -21.93
CA VAL A 554 13.10 -45.55 -22.30
C VAL A 554 13.74 -44.74 -21.16
N SER A 555 12.96 -44.17 -20.23
CA SER A 555 13.50 -43.44 -19.08
C SER A 555 14.00 -44.36 -17.95
N LEU A 556 13.39 -45.53 -17.77
CA LEU A 556 13.80 -46.55 -16.80
C LEU A 556 14.98 -47.42 -17.26
N LEU A 557 15.27 -47.46 -18.57
CA LEU A 557 16.47 -48.13 -19.12
C LEU A 557 17.72 -47.23 -19.16
N ARG A 558 17.65 -46.01 -18.62
CA ARG A 558 18.77 -45.04 -18.62
C ARG A 558 19.27 -44.60 -17.24
N LYS A 559 18.95 -45.32 -16.17
CA LYS A 559 19.64 -45.21 -14.88
C LYS A 559 19.87 -46.57 -14.24
#